data_AF-A0A937PTA5-F1
#
_entry.id   AF-A0A937PTA5-F1
#
_cell.length_a   1.000
_cell.length_b   1.000
_cell.length_c   1.000
_cell.angle_alpha   90.00
_cell.angle_beta   90.00
_cell.angle_gamma   90.00
#
_symmetry.space_group_name_H-M   'P 1'
#
loop_
_entity.id
_entity.type
_entity.pdbx_description
1 polymer ?
#
loop_
_entity_poly.entity_id
_entity_poly.type
_entity_poly.pdbx_seq_one_letter_code
_entity_poly.pdbx_strand_id
1 'polypeptide(L)'
;PFDKDLAYWAARLILERHPKAADHVPLQLGNEINGLHFDPAGIRPRVEQTGESPWKYFNRPEKVPVYVEEYLAPAVEAIRRASKDACGDERRVTILSGSVANIYSPASQRWMRSLMDHRIVGKQAPSLAGTEVWKHVDILTVHYPFGSPRGEAIMQDIHDAYLKTGKVEGVWVTEEHGASGKGAATVVTRAMRFMAYAAANGLNARQARLIWWGVEQRKPGGPGIEAVNLLGRFLSGGPLRWARQRLGDADATVLVRMGPDGAADRILVAVVPDEGKTVSPEVIHVEPGEGGASRRWSARAVRFSVERPPASRDVTVAVQNGRLTVPVDGPMGGPWVLFVEAEGSRDRKDG
;
A
#
# COMPACT_ATOMS: atom_id res chain seq x y z
N PRO A 1 -27.12 -6.02 -15.52
CA PRO A 1 -26.10 -6.59 -16.45
C PRO A 1 -24.97 -5.56 -16.61
N PHE A 2 -23.71 -6.00 -16.69
CA PHE A 2 -22.59 -5.09 -16.89
C PHE A 2 -22.59 -4.51 -18.31
N ASP A 3 -22.38 -3.20 -18.43
CA ASP A 3 -22.37 -2.50 -19.70
C ASP A 3 -20.97 -2.57 -20.34
N LYS A 4 -20.78 -3.57 -21.21
CA LYS A 4 -19.52 -3.81 -21.92
C LYS A 4 -19.16 -2.68 -22.88
N ASP A 5 -20.16 -2.05 -23.50
CA ASP A 5 -19.92 -0.99 -24.47
C ASP A 5 -19.46 0.29 -23.77
N LEU A 6 -20.07 0.63 -22.62
CA LEU A 6 -19.61 1.72 -21.78
C LEU A 6 -18.17 1.48 -21.31
N ALA A 7 -17.84 0.27 -20.82
CA ALA A 7 -16.50 -0.06 -20.37
C ALA A 7 -15.46 0.02 -21.51
N TYR A 8 -15.80 -0.51 -22.69
CA TYR A 8 -14.97 -0.43 -23.89
C TYR A 8 -14.69 1.03 -24.28
N TRP A 9 -15.75 1.86 -24.42
CA TRP A 9 -15.60 3.24 -24.85
C TRP A 9 -14.89 4.10 -23.80
N ALA A 10 -15.15 3.88 -22.51
CA ALA A 10 -14.43 4.57 -21.44
C ALA A 10 -12.91 4.30 -21.52
N ALA A 11 -12.51 3.03 -21.63
CA ALA A 11 -11.09 2.66 -21.76
C ALA A 11 -10.48 3.22 -23.06
N ARG A 12 -11.15 3.02 -24.20
CA ARG A 12 -10.67 3.46 -25.51
C ARG A 12 -10.47 4.98 -25.58
N LEU A 13 -11.45 5.76 -25.12
CA LEU A 13 -11.36 7.23 -25.17
C LEU A 13 -10.25 7.77 -24.27
N ILE A 14 -10.00 7.14 -23.11
CA ILE A 14 -8.85 7.50 -22.26
C ILE A 14 -7.55 7.28 -23.02
N LEU A 15 -7.39 6.13 -23.67
CA LEU A 15 -6.16 5.75 -24.39
C LEU A 15 -5.94 6.61 -25.64
N GLU A 16 -6.98 6.90 -26.42
CA GLU A 16 -6.86 7.74 -27.62
C GLU A 16 -6.53 9.20 -27.27
N ARG A 17 -7.14 9.75 -26.20
CA ARG A 17 -6.86 11.12 -25.73
C ARG A 17 -5.54 11.24 -25.00
N HIS A 18 -5.13 10.17 -24.32
CA HIS A 18 -3.92 10.12 -23.52
C HIS A 18 -3.16 8.82 -23.78
N PRO A 19 -2.40 8.70 -24.89
CA PRO A 19 -1.72 7.44 -25.25
C PRO A 19 -0.77 6.89 -24.16
N LYS A 20 -0.15 7.78 -23.38
CA LYS A 20 0.71 7.41 -22.24
C LYS A 20 -0.07 6.89 -21.02
N ALA A 21 -1.40 6.99 -21.00
CA ALA A 21 -2.21 6.48 -19.90
C ALA A 21 -2.02 4.98 -19.71
N ALA A 22 -1.74 4.21 -20.77
CA ALA A 22 -1.47 2.79 -20.64
C ALA A 22 -0.25 2.46 -19.75
N ASP A 23 0.70 3.40 -19.59
CA ASP A 23 1.87 3.23 -18.74
C ASP A 23 1.64 3.64 -17.27
N HIS A 24 0.55 4.37 -17.00
CA HIS A 24 0.40 5.13 -15.76
C HIS A 24 -0.95 4.94 -15.08
N VAL A 25 -1.99 4.58 -15.83
CA VAL A 25 -3.39 4.50 -15.39
C VAL A 25 -3.85 3.04 -15.42
N PRO A 26 -3.67 2.31 -14.31
CA PRO A 26 -4.27 0.99 -14.13
C PRO A 26 -5.80 1.08 -14.02
N LEU A 27 -6.51 0.04 -14.47
CA LEU A 27 -7.97 -0.06 -14.34
C LEU A 27 -8.36 -1.10 -13.29
N GLN A 28 -8.98 -0.66 -12.19
CA GLN A 28 -9.44 -1.54 -11.10
C GLN A 28 -10.88 -2.01 -11.32
N LEU A 29 -11.10 -3.32 -11.28
CA LEU A 29 -12.40 -3.94 -11.54
C LEU A 29 -13.28 -4.04 -10.30
N GLY A 30 -13.56 -2.90 -9.68
CA GLY A 30 -14.50 -2.78 -8.56
C GLY A 30 -13.83 -2.51 -7.21
N ASN A 31 -14.65 -2.13 -6.23
CA ASN A 31 -14.22 -1.83 -4.87
C ASN A 31 -14.94 -2.75 -3.88
N GLU A 32 -14.20 -3.30 -2.91
CA GLU A 32 -14.74 -4.17 -1.86
C GLU A 32 -15.66 -5.27 -2.43
N ILE A 33 -15.13 -6.02 -3.41
CA ILE A 33 -15.90 -6.94 -4.24
C ILE A 33 -16.48 -8.13 -3.47
N ASN A 34 -15.94 -8.40 -2.29
CA ASN A 34 -16.46 -9.37 -1.33
C ASN A 34 -17.57 -8.82 -0.42
N GLY A 35 -17.89 -7.53 -0.55
CA GLY A 35 -18.87 -6.79 0.23
C GLY A 35 -20.29 -6.83 -0.33
N LEU A 36 -21.12 -5.85 0.03
CA LEU A 36 -22.54 -5.80 -0.35
C LEU A 36 -22.80 -5.21 -1.74
N HIS A 37 -21.78 -4.68 -2.42
CA HIS A 37 -21.95 -4.12 -3.78
C HIS A 37 -22.29 -5.21 -4.81
N PHE A 38 -21.86 -6.44 -4.56
CA PHE A 38 -22.15 -7.62 -5.37
C PHE A 38 -23.02 -8.57 -4.55
N ASP A 39 -24.32 -8.30 -4.59
CA ASP A 39 -25.31 -8.95 -3.75
C ASP A 39 -26.36 -9.69 -4.59
N PRO A 40 -26.03 -10.90 -5.08
CA PRO A 40 -26.96 -11.69 -5.88
C PRO A 40 -28.20 -12.14 -5.11
N ALA A 41 -28.17 -12.08 -3.78
CA ALA A 41 -29.24 -12.55 -2.91
C ALA A 41 -30.17 -11.42 -2.44
N GLY A 42 -29.99 -10.18 -2.91
CA GLY A 42 -30.83 -9.05 -2.51
C GLY A 42 -30.85 -8.82 -0.99
N ILE A 43 -29.72 -9.08 -0.34
CA ILE A 43 -29.51 -8.98 1.10
C ILE A 43 -29.52 -7.52 1.58
N ARG A 44 -29.15 -6.55 0.74
CA ARG A 44 -29.08 -5.13 1.13
C ARG A 44 -30.40 -4.60 1.70
N PRO A 45 -31.57 -4.77 1.04
CA PRO A 45 -32.87 -4.45 1.64
C PRO A 45 -33.10 -5.11 3.00
N ARG A 46 -32.69 -6.38 3.16
CA ARG A 46 -32.82 -7.09 4.44
C ARG A 46 -31.94 -6.47 5.52
N VAL A 47 -30.69 -6.14 5.21
CA VAL A 47 -29.77 -5.45 6.13
C VAL A 47 -30.35 -4.12 6.57
N GLU A 48 -30.88 -3.34 5.62
CA GLU A 48 -31.52 -2.05 5.88
C GLU A 48 -32.79 -2.19 6.74
N GLN A 49 -33.59 -3.24 6.53
CA GLN A 49 -34.82 -3.49 7.31
C GLN A 49 -34.56 -4.05 8.72
N THR A 50 -33.57 -4.92 8.87
CA THR A 50 -33.31 -5.64 10.14
C THR A 50 -32.29 -4.94 11.03
N GLY A 51 -31.51 -4.00 10.48
CA GLY A 51 -30.37 -3.41 11.19
C GLY A 51 -29.22 -4.39 11.42
N GLU A 52 -29.25 -5.57 10.79
CA GLU A 52 -28.15 -6.52 10.86
C GLU A 52 -26.86 -5.90 10.31
N SER A 53 -25.73 -6.29 10.88
CA SER A 53 -24.44 -5.83 10.38
C SER A 53 -24.21 -6.31 8.94
N PRO A 54 -23.91 -5.41 7.98
CA PRO A 54 -23.65 -5.77 6.58
C PRO A 54 -22.46 -6.76 6.46
N TRP A 55 -21.53 -6.70 7.41
CA TRP A 55 -20.34 -7.56 7.48
C TRP A 55 -20.67 -9.05 7.59
N LYS A 56 -21.85 -9.42 8.11
CA LYS A 56 -22.33 -10.82 8.18
C LYS A 56 -22.44 -11.48 6.80
N TYR A 57 -22.57 -10.66 5.76
CA TYR A 57 -22.85 -11.09 4.40
C TYR A 57 -21.66 -10.89 3.46
N PHE A 58 -20.51 -10.49 4.00
CA PHE A 58 -19.26 -10.46 3.28
C PHE A 58 -18.76 -11.89 3.02
N ASN A 59 -17.93 -12.07 1.99
CA ASN A 59 -17.21 -13.31 1.71
C ASN A 59 -18.09 -14.55 1.44
N ARG A 60 -19.34 -14.34 1.07
CA ARG A 60 -20.26 -15.42 0.66
C ARG A 60 -19.74 -16.13 -0.60
N PRO A 61 -19.54 -17.46 -0.59
CA PRO A 61 -18.97 -18.20 -1.72
C PRO A 61 -19.75 -17.99 -3.03
N GLU A 62 -21.08 -17.88 -2.95
CA GLU A 62 -21.96 -17.67 -4.10
C GLU A 62 -21.71 -16.33 -4.83
N LYS A 63 -21.03 -15.37 -4.19
CA LYS A 63 -20.68 -14.08 -4.81
C LYS A 63 -19.57 -14.19 -5.84
N VAL A 64 -18.66 -15.17 -5.70
CA VAL A 64 -17.53 -15.34 -6.63
C VAL A 64 -18.01 -15.55 -8.07
N PRO A 65 -18.82 -16.58 -8.38
CA PRO A 65 -19.26 -16.80 -9.76
C PRO A 65 -20.07 -15.62 -10.31
N VAL A 66 -20.87 -14.95 -9.47
CA VAL A 66 -21.65 -13.78 -9.91
C VAL A 66 -20.75 -12.61 -10.26
N TYR A 67 -19.82 -12.24 -9.38
CA TYR A 67 -18.85 -11.17 -9.66
C TYR A 67 -18.00 -11.49 -10.90
N VAL A 68 -17.54 -12.74 -11.05
CA VAL A 68 -16.70 -13.13 -12.18
C VAL A 68 -17.49 -13.06 -13.49
N GLU A 69 -18.64 -13.73 -13.57
CA GLU A 69 -19.39 -13.87 -14.82
C GLU A 69 -20.17 -12.62 -15.21
N GLU A 70 -20.66 -11.85 -14.24
CA GLU A 70 -21.51 -10.70 -14.50
C GLU A 70 -20.77 -9.37 -14.49
N TYR A 71 -19.52 -9.32 -14.03
CA TYR A 71 -18.76 -8.07 -13.90
C TYR A 71 -17.31 -8.17 -14.37
N LEU A 72 -16.46 -9.00 -13.72
CA LEU A 72 -15.02 -9.02 -14.00
C LEU A 72 -14.71 -9.49 -15.42
N ALA A 73 -15.19 -10.68 -15.82
CA ALA A 73 -14.88 -11.26 -17.13
C ALA A 73 -15.36 -10.37 -18.31
N PRO A 74 -16.61 -9.87 -18.34
CA PRO A 74 -17.04 -8.96 -19.40
C PRO A 74 -16.27 -7.63 -19.40
N ALA A 75 -15.85 -7.11 -18.24
CA ALA A 75 -15.00 -5.92 -18.15
C ALA A 75 -13.60 -6.16 -18.73
N VAL A 76 -12.96 -7.29 -18.39
CA VAL A 76 -11.67 -7.69 -18.95
C VAL A 76 -11.76 -7.75 -20.48
N GLU A 77 -12.75 -8.46 -21.03
CA GLU A 77 -12.89 -8.61 -22.48
C GLU A 77 -13.07 -7.25 -23.17
N ALA A 78 -13.88 -6.35 -22.60
CA ALA A 78 -14.07 -4.99 -23.11
C ALA A 78 -12.77 -4.16 -23.06
N ILE A 79 -12.03 -4.20 -21.95
CA ILE A 79 -10.76 -3.46 -21.79
C ILE A 79 -9.68 -3.99 -22.72
N ARG A 80 -9.54 -5.32 -22.83
CA ARG A 80 -8.56 -5.97 -23.73
C ARG A 80 -8.83 -5.61 -25.19
N ARG A 81 -10.11 -5.58 -25.60
CA ARG A 81 -10.51 -5.07 -26.93
C ARG A 81 -10.15 -3.60 -27.12
N ALA A 82 -10.48 -2.74 -26.16
CA ALA A 82 -10.15 -1.31 -26.23
C ALA A 82 -8.63 -1.07 -26.31
N SER A 83 -7.85 -1.82 -25.53
CA SER A 83 -6.38 -1.81 -25.54
C SER A 83 -5.83 -2.22 -26.91
N LYS A 84 -6.35 -3.30 -27.50
CA LYS A 84 -5.96 -3.74 -28.84
C LYS A 84 -6.27 -2.70 -29.91
N ASP A 85 -7.46 -2.10 -29.86
CA ASP A 85 -7.89 -1.13 -30.87
C ASP A 85 -7.11 0.19 -30.78
N ALA A 86 -6.80 0.66 -29.57
CA ALA A 86 -6.10 1.94 -29.35
C ALA A 86 -4.57 1.82 -29.37
N CYS A 87 -4.01 0.67 -28.99
CA CYS A 87 -2.58 0.49 -28.78
C CYS A 87 -1.95 -0.65 -29.60
N GLY A 88 -2.75 -1.43 -30.34
CA GLY A 88 -2.28 -2.58 -31.11
C GLY A 88 -1.96 -3.84 -30.27
N ASP A 89 -2.13 -3.78 -28.95
CA ASP A 89 -1.84 -4.87 -28.01
C ASP A 89 -2.94 -4.96 -26.94
N GLU A 90 -3.54 -6.13 -26.81
CA GLU A 90 -4.58 -6.40 -25.80
C GLU A 90 -4.03 -6.30 -24.37
N ARG A 91 -2.74 -6.60 -24.18
CA ARG A 91 -2.08 -6.60 -22.87
C ARG A 91 -1.47 -5.26 -22.46
N ARG A 92 -1.64 -4.23 -23.28
CA ARG A 92 -1.01 -2.93 -23.04
C ARG A 92 -1.55 -2.21 -21.79
N VAL A 93 -2.83 -2.36 -21.49
CA VAL A 93 -3.46 -1.81 -20.28
C VAL A 93 -3.31 -2.76 -19.10
N THR A 94 -2.83 -2.23 -17.98
CA THR A 94 -2.78 -2.95 -16.69
C THR A 94 -4.16 -3.04 -16.05
N ILE A 95 -4.63 -4.26 -15.79
CA ILE A 95 -5.88 -4.56 -15.13
C ILE A 95 -5.62 -4.99 -13.68
N LEU A 96 -6.30 -4.34 -12.76
CA LEU A 96 -6.28 -4.65 -11.34
C LEU A 96 -7.52 -5.48 -10.99
N SER A 97 -7.38 -6.45 -10.09
CA SER A 97 -8.56 -7.10 -9.50
C SER A 97 -9.42 -6.04 -8.83
N GLY A 98 -10.70 -6.33 -8.65
CA GLY A 98 -11.45 -5.61 -7.63
C GLY A 98 -10.85 -5.87 -6.25
N SER A 99 -10.96 -4.88 -5.36
CA SER A 99 -10.29 -4.93 -4.07
C SER A 99 -11.02 -5.81 -3.07
N VAL A 100 -10.28 -6.65 -2.34
CA VAL A 100 -10.84 -7.49 -1.29
C VAL A 100 -10.79 -6.75 0.05
N ALA A 101 -11.97 -6.44 0.61
CA ALA A 101 -12.10 -5.76 1.88
C ALA A 101 -11.64 -6.64 3.05
N ASN A 102 -11.03 -6.01 4.06
CA ASN A 102 -10.62 -6.63 5.31
C ASN A 102 -9.81 -7.92 5.10
N ILE A 103 -8.76 -7.85 4.27
CA ILE A 103 -7.94 -9.02 3.92
C ILE A 103 -7.24 -9.64 5.14
N TYR A 104 -7.14 -8.88 6.23
CA TYR A 104 -6.64 -9.40 7.50
C TYR A 104 -7.50 -10.55 8.08
N SER A 105 -8.76 -10.69 7.64
CA SER A 105 -9.65 -11.75 8.11
C SER A 105 -9.44 -13.06 7.34
N PRO A 106 -9.45 -14.24 8.02
CA PRO A 106 -9.33 -15.53 7.34
C PRO A 106 -10.43 -15.80 6.30
N ALA A 107 -11.63 -15.26 6.51
CA ALA A 107 -12.73 -15.40 5.57
C ALA A 107 -12.46 -14.65 4.26
N SER A 108 -11.98 -13.41 4.32
CA SER A 108 -11.59 -12.64 3.13
C SER A 108 -10.45 -13.30 2.36
N GLN A 109 -9.47 -13.88 3.05
CA GLN A 109 -8.37 -14.60 2.39
C GLN A 109 -8.84 -15.87 1.67
N ARG A 110 -9.76 -16.64 2.25
CA ARG A 110 -10.37 -17.80 1.59
C ARG A 110 -11.17 -17.37 0.37
N TRP A 111 -11.99 -16.32 0.50
CA TRP A 111 -12.78 -15.79 -0.59
C TRP A 111 -11.91 -15.30 -1.75
N MET A 112 -10.83 -14.57 -1.46
CA MET A 112 -9.84 -14.13 -2.46
C MET A 112 -9.20 -15.32 -3.20
N ARG A 113 -8.83 -16.39 -2.48
CA ARG A 113 -8.32 -17.62 -3.11
C ARG A 113 -9.35 -18.24 -4.05
N SER A 114 -10.60 -18.37 -3.59
CA SER A 114 -11.70 -18.87 -4.43
C SER A 114 -11.94 -17.99 -5.66
N LEU A 115 -11.79 -16.66 -5.55
CA LEU A 115 -11.89 -15.75 -6.68
C LEU A 115 -10.77 -15.98 -7.70
N MET A 116 -9.51 -15.93 -7.26
CA MET A 116 -8.37 -15.97 -8.17
C MET A 116 -8.27 -17.31 -8.90
N ASP A 117 -8.60 -18.41 -8.24
CA ASP A 117 -8.59 -19.76 -8.82
C ASP A 117 -9.92 -20.12 -9.51
N HIS A 118 -10.91 -19.22 -9.56
CA HIS A 118 -12.18 -19.46 -10.23
C HIS A 118 -11.97 -19.64 -11.73
N ARG A 119 -12.57 -20.69 -12.31
CA ARG A 119 -12.56 -20.95 -13.75
C ARG A 119 -13.77 -20.26 -14.40
N ILE A 120 -13.50 -19.34 -15.32
CA ILE A 120 -14.50 -18.58 -16.05
C ILE A 120 -15.32 -19.53 -16.92
N VAL A 121 -16.65 -19.49 -16.78
CA VAL A 121 -17.60 -20.21 -17.63
C VAL A 121 -17.72 -19.51 -18.99
N GLY A 122 -17.72 -18.17 -18.97
CA GLY A 122 -17.70 -17.35 -20.18
C GLY A 122 -19.09 -17.00 -20.70
N LYS A 123 -20.11 -16.91 -19.83
CA LYS A 123 -21.49 -16.60 -20.24
C LYS A 123 -21.60 -15.20 -20.87
N GLN A 124 -20.85 -14.23 -20.34
CA GLN A 124 -20.84 -12.84 -20.85
C GLN A 124 -19.51 -12.45 -21.52
N ALA A 125 -18.50 -13.32 -21.44
CA ALA A 125 -17.19 -13.13 -22.04
C ALA A 125 -16.67 -14.47 -22.62
N PRO A 126 -17.24 -14.93 -23.76
CA PRO A 126 -16.90 -16.24 -24.32
C PRO A 126 -15.42 -16.41 -24.67
N SER A 127 -14.70 -15.32 -24.97
CA SER A 127 -13.26 -15.39 -25.28
C SER A 127 -12.39 -15.81 -24.08
N LEU A 128 -12.93 -15.71 -22.87
CA LEU A 128 -12.22 -16.04 -21.62
C LEU A 128 -12.66 -17.41 -21.04
N ALA A 129 -13.58 -18.10 -21.70
CA ALA A 129 -14.14 -19.36 -21.20
C ALA A 129 -13.05 -20.42 -20.94
N GLY A 130 -13.18 -21.14 -19.83
CA GLY A 130 -12.29 -22.24 -19.45
C GLY A 130 -10.94 -21.79 -18.87
N THR A 131 -10.72 -20.50 -18.66
CA THR A 131 -9.50 -19.95 -18.05
C THR A 131 -9.73 -19.46 -16.63
N GLU A 132 -8.68 -19.42 -15.81
CA GLU A 132 -8.73 -18.93 -14.43
C GLU A 132 -8.65 -17.40 -14.37
N VAL A 133 -9.31 -16.80 -13.37
CA VAL A 133 -9.33 -15.33 -13.17
C VAL A 133 -7.91 -14.74 -13.08
N TRP A 134 -6.99 -15.41 -12.39
CA TRP A 134 -5.62 -14.91 -12.23
C TRP A 134 -4.88 -14.68 -13.56
N LYS A 135 -5.26 -15.37 -14.65
CA LYS A 135 -4.64 -15.17 -15.98
C LYS A 135 -4.99 -13.83 -16.65
N HIS A 136 -5.98 -13.13 -16.09
CA HIS A 136 -6.57 -11.93 -16.67
C HIS A 136 -6.40 -10.68 -15.81
N VAL A 137 -5.76 -10.83 -14.66
CA VAL A 137 -5.49 -9.77 -13.71
C VAL A 137 -3.98 -9.61 -13.59
N ASP A 138 -3.51 -8.39 -13.81
CA ASP A 138 -2.09 -8.07 -13.74
C ASP A 138 -1.67 -7.76 -12.29
N ILE A 139 -2.53 -7.10 -11.50
CA ILE A 139 -2.25 -6.71 -10.11
C ILE A 139 -3.42 -7.11 -9.19
N LEU A 140 -3.12 -7.79 -8.08
CA LEU A 140 -4.08 -8.10 -7.03
C LEU A 140 -4.25 -6.92 -6.06
N THR A 141 -5.47 -6.53 -5.74
CA THR A 141 -5.77 -5.40 -4.84
C THR A 141 -6.47 -5.85 -3.56
N VAL A 142 -6.05 -5.29 -2.41
CA VAL A 142 -6.56 -5.67 -1.08
C VAL A 142 -6.68 -4.46 -0.16
N HIS A 143 -7.57 -4.52 0.84
CA HIS A 143 -7.73 -3.46 1.84
C HIS A 143 -7.34 -3.92 3.25
N TYR A 144 -6.73 -3.00 4.00
CA TYR A 144 -6.48 -3.06 5.44
C TYR A 144 -5.66 -4.28 5.95
N PRO A 145 -4.67 -4.85 5.23
CA PRO A 145 -3.89 -5.97 5.75
C PRO A 145 -3.24 -5.65 7.11
N PHE A 146 -2.81 -4.40 7.32
CA PHE A 146 -2.14 -3.96 8.55
C PHE A 146 -3.10 -3.47 9.63
N GLY A 147 -4.41 -3.67 9.44
CA GLY A 147 -5.41 -3.63 10.51
C GLY A 147 -5.19 -4.71 11.57
N SER A 148 -4.40 -5.74 11.26
CA SER A 148 -4.01 -6.83 12.17
C SER A 148 -2.50 -6.81 12.47
N PRO A 149 -2.07 -7.25 13.67
CA PRO A 149 -0.67 -7.55 13.97
C PRO A 149 -0.06 -8.59 13.01
N ARG A 150 -0.88 -9.45 12.39
CA ARG A 150 -0.44 -10.43 11.38
C ARG A 150 -0.30 -9.88 9.96
N GLY A 151 -0.58 -8.60 9.73
CA GLY A 151 -0.59 -7.97 8.40
C GLY A 151 0.63 -8.29 7.51
N GLU A 152 1.85 -8.23 8.04
CA GLU A 152 3.06 -8.60 7.27
C GLU A 152 3.03 -10.07 6.82
N ALA A 153 2.69 -11.00 7.72
CA ALA A 153 2.56 -12.42 7.37
C ALA A 153 1.43 -12.66 6.34
N ILE A 154 0.34 -11.92 6.44
CA ILE A 154 -0.77 -12.01 5.48
C ILE A 154 -0.33 -11.53 4.09
N MET A 155 0.41 -10.43 4.02
CA MET A 155 1.00 -9.97 2.76
C MET A 155 2.02 -10.95 2.21
N GLN A 156 2.80 -11.62 3.07
CA GLN A 156 3.73 -12.68 2.65
C GLN A 156 2.99 -13.90 2.08
N ASP A 157 1.90 -14.34 2.71
CA ASP A 157 1.08 -15.45 2.20
C ASP A 157 0.52 -15.13 0.79
N ILE A 158 0.12 -13.88 0.56
CA ILE A 158 -0.36 -13.41 -0.75
C ILE A 158 0.79 -13.37 -1.76
N HIS A 159 1.95 -12.84 -1.36
CA HIS A 159 3.15 -12.81 -2.18
C HIS A 159 3.52 -14.21 -2.66
N ASP A 160 3.62 -15.16 -1.74
CA ASP A 160 4.07 -16.51 -2.04
C ASP A 160 3.06 -17.27 -2.92
N ALA A 161 1.76 -17.01 -2.74
CA ALA A 161 0.73 -17.66 -3.54
C ALA A 161 0.63 -17.12 -4.97
N TYR A 162 0.82 -15.80 -5.17
CA TYR A 162 0.49 -15.14 -6.45
C TYR A 162 1.66 -14.42 -7.12
N LEU A 163 2.42 -13.63 -6.36
CA LEU A 163 3.48 -12.81 -6.94
C LEU A 163 4.71 -13.65 -7.26
N LYS A 164 5.16 -14.46 -6.29
CA LYS A 164 6.32 -15.35 -6.43
C LYS A 164 6.11 -16.44 -7.49
N THR A 165 4.87 -16.86 -7.70
CA THR A 165 4.50 -17.87 -8.70
C THR A 165 4.29 -17.29 -10.09
N GLY A 166 4.37 -15.96 -10.25
CA GLY A 166 4.12 -15.28 -11.51
C GLY A 166 2.65 -15.28 -11.96
N LYS A 167 1.71 -15.62 -11.06
CA LYS A 167 0.27 -15.52 -11.36
C LYS A 167 -0.19 -14.07 -11.52
N VAL A 168 0.44 -13.14 -10.80
CA VAL A 168 0.21 -11.68 -10.94
C VAL A 168 1.56 -10.97 -10.94
N GLU A 169 1.60 -9.75 -11.50
CA GLU A 169 2.79 -8.89 -11.52
C GLU A 169 2.96 -8.07 -10.24
N GLY A 170 1.94 -7.95 -9.39
CA GLY A 170 1.99 -7.15 -8.17
C GLY A 170 0.81 -7.33 -7.23
N VAL A 171 0.97 -6.80 -6.02
CA VAL A 171 -0.05 -6.76 -4.97
C VAL A 171 -0.12 -5.33 -4.39
N TRP A 172 -1.27 -4.69 -4.52
CA TRP A 172 -1.47 -3.32 -4.05
C TRP A 172 -2.44 -3.27 -2.88
N VAL A 173 -2.07 -2.52 -1.85
CA VAL A 173 -2.94 -2.17 -0.74
C VAL A 173 -3.64 -0.87 -1.12
N THR A 174 -4.87 -0.96 -1.62
CA THR A 174 -5.60 0.18 -2.21
C THR A 174 -6.35 1.02 -1.18
N GLU A 175 -6.52 0.48 0.03
CA GLU A 175 -6.97 1.25 1.19
C GLU A 175 -6.24 0.77 2.45
N GLU A 176 -5.68 1.74 3.18
CA GLU A 176 -5.13 1.57 4.51
C GLU A 176 -5.41 2.83 5.35
N HIS A 177 -5.27 2.74 6.68
CA HIS A 177 -5.77 3.69 7.70
C HIS A 177 -7.23 3.41 8.07
N GLY A 178 -8.19 3.70 7.19
CA GLY A 178 -9.60 3.37 7.43
C GLY A 178 -10.25 4.27 8.50
N ALA A 179 -11.56 4.10 8.72
CA ALA A 179 -12.26 4.86 9.76
C ALA A 179 -11.72 4.60 11.19
N SER A 180 -11.16 3.40 11.40
CA SER A 180 -10.50 2.98 12.64
C SER A 180 -9.07 3.50 12.81
N GLY A 181 -8.54 4.20 11.81
CA GLY A 181 -7.20 4.81 11.86
C GLY A 181 -7.11 5.83 12.99
N LYS A 182 -6.03 5.74 13.78
CA LYS A 182 -5.70 6.63 14.90
C LYS A 182 -4.82 7.80 14.45
N GLY A 183 -5.15 8.41 13.32
CA GLY A 183 -4.45 9.59 12.78
C GLY A 183 -3.04 9.28 12.27
N ALA A 184 -2.11 10.21 12.48
CA ALA A 184 -0.74 10.15 12.01
C ALA A 184 0.06 8.94 12.55
N ALA A 185 -0.19 8.52 13.80
CA ALA A 185 0.46 7.36 14.39
C ALA A 185 0.18 6.07 13.59
N THR A 186 -1.07 5.86 13.14
CA THR A 186 -1.42 4.71 12.30
C THR A 186 -0.70 4.74 10.95
N VAL A 187 -0.56 5.92 10.33
CA VAL A 187 0.17 6.07 9.07
C VAL A 187 1.60 5.61 9.23
N VAL A 188 2.32 6.11 10.24
CA VAL A 188 3.72 5.72 10.48
C VAL A 188 3.84 4.22 10.74
N THR A 189 3.04 3.68 11.66
CA THR A 189 3.11 2.25 12.00
C THR A 189 2.82 1.36 10.79
N ARG A 190 1.74 1.62 10.04
CA ARG A 190 1.36 0.77 8.91
C ARG A 190 2.27 0.97 7.70
N ALA A 191 2.76 2.19 7.46
CA ALA A 191 3.75 2.46 6.42
C ALA A 191 5.02 1.63 6.63
N MET A 192 5.57 1.62 7.85
CA MET A 192 6.82 0.91 8.13
C MET A 192 6.69 -0.60 7.97
N ARG A 193 5.53 -1.16 8.35
CA ARG A 193 5.23 -2.59 8.14
C ARG A 193 5.10 -2.93 6.65
N PHE A 194 4.43 -2.07 5.88
CA PHE A 194 4.36 -2.21 4.42
C PHE A 194 5.74 -2.11 3.76
N MET A 195 6.56 -1.11 4.15
CA MET A 195 7.91 -0.94 3.63
C MET A 195 8.82 -2.12 3.98
N ALA A 196 8.70 -2.67 5.19
CA ALA A 196 9.42 -3.89 5.58
C ALA A 196 9.03 -5.09 4.70
N TYR A 197 7.73 -5.29 4.47
CA TYR A 197 7.24 -6.33 3.55
C TYR A 197 7.79 -6.14 2.12
N ALA A 198 7.67 -4.93 1.57
CA ALA A 198 8.10 -4.64 0.20
C ALA A 198 9.61 -4.82 0.05
N ALA A 199 10.40 -4.33 1.01
CA ALA A 199 11.85 -4.45 1.00
C ALA A 199 12.33 -5.89 1.16
N ALA A 200 11.73 -6.66 2.08
CA ALA A 200 12.09 -8.06 2.31
C ALA A 200 11.89 -8.95 1.07
N ASN A 201 10.96 -8.56 0.19
CA ASN A 201 10.68 -9.26 -1.06
C ASN A 201 11.28 -8.56 -2.30
N GLY A 202 12.09 -7.51 -2.13
CA GLY A 202 12.74 -6.80 -3.24
C GLY A 202 11.77 -6.15 -4.23
N LEU A 203 10.58 -5.74 -3.76
CA LEU A 203 9.50 -5.25 -4.62
C LEU A 203 9.69 -3.79 -5.00
N ASN A 204 9.44 -3.48 -6.28
CA ASN A 204 9.44 -2.11 -6.77
C ASN A 204 8.03 -1.46 -6.73
N ALA A 205 7.93 -0.19 -7.10
CA ALA A 205 6.68 0.58 -7.06
C ALA A 205 5.61 0.14 -8.08
N ARG A 206 5.95 -0.71 -9.06
CA ARG A 206 4.96 -1.38 -9.92
C ARG A 206 4.37 -2.60 -9.21
N GLN A 207 5.20 -3.35 -8.49
CA GLN A 207 4.82 -4.60 -7.84
C GLN A 207 4.10 -4.38 -6.51
N ALA A 208 4.43 -3.34 -5.75
CA ALA A 208 3.82 -3.05 -4.47
C ALA A 208 3.46 -1.56 -4.34
N ARG A 209 2.21 -1.28 -3.96
CA ARG A 209 1.73 0.09 -3.64
C ARG A 209 0.91 0.09 -2.37
N LEU A 210 0.99 1.19 -1.63
CA LEU A 210 0.17 1.48 -0.46
C LEU A 210 -0.57 2.79 -0.70
N ILE A 211 -1.89 2.73 -0.68
CA ILE A 211 -2.79 3.85 -0.88
C ILE A 211 -3.56 4.08 0.42
N TRP A 212 -3.59 5.34 0.84
CA TRP A 212 -4.22 5.75 2.08
C TRP A 212 -5.67 6.17 1.87
N TRP A 213 -6.56 5.72 2.75
CA TRP A 213 -7.98 6.09 2.74
C TRP A 213 -8.39 6.73 4.07
N GLY A 214 -9.12 7.84 3.99
CA GLY A 214 -9.66 8.52 5.18
C GLY A 214 -8.64 9.28 6.03
N VAL A 215 -7.43 9.51 5.54
CA VAL A 215 -6.34 10.15 6.30
C VAL A 215 -6.59 11.63 6.64
N GLU A 216 -7.53 12.29 5.98
CA GLU A 216 -7.92 13.67 6.26
C GLU A 216 -8.84 13.81 7.48
N GLN A 217 -9.43 12.70 7.95
CA GLN A 217 -10.33 12.72 9.10
C GLN A 217 -9.61 13.29 10.33
N ARG A 218 -10.26 14.22 11.03
CA ARG A 218 -9.75 14.76 12.30
C ARG A 218 -9.76 13.66 13.35
N LYS A 219 -8.58 13.38 13.92
CA LYS A 219 -8.37 12.44 15.03
C LYS A 219 -7.60 13.17 16.15
N PRO A 220 -7.67 12.72 17.42
CA PRO A 220 -6.95 13.36 18.52
C PRO A 220 -5.44 13.46 18.27
N GLY A 221 -4.84 12.42 17.67
CA GLY A 221 -3.46 12.37 17.21
C GLY A 221 -3.08 13.26 16.01
N GLY A 222 -3.98 14.14 15.56
CA GLY A 222 -3.86 14.87 14.30
C GLY A 222 -4.32 14.04 13.08
N PRO A 223 -4.59 14.69 11.95
CA PRO A 223 -4.97 14.00 10.72
C PRO A 223 -3.80 13.18 10.19
N GLY A 224 -4.08 12.02 9.59
CA GLY A 224 -3.06 11.15 9.00
C GLY A 224 -2.33 11.79 7.82
N ILE A 225 -2.98 12.71 7.10
CA ILE A 225 -2.46 13.32 5.86
C ILE A 225 -1.12 14.04 6.08
N GLU A 226 -0.88 14.62 7.25
CA GLU A 226 0.38 15.28 7.58
C GLU A 226 1.54 14.29 7.59
N ALA A 227 1.34 13.11 8.19
CA ALA A 227 2.34 12.03 8.18
C ALA A 227 2.54 11.46 6.76
N VAL A 228 1.46 11.30 5.99
CA VAL A 228 1.55 10.83 4.58
C VAL A 228 2.43 11.79 3.77
N ASN A 229 2.16 13.09 3.84
CA ASN A 229 2.91 14.11 3.11
C ASN A 229 4.36 14.21 3.57
N LEU A 230 4.60 14.11 4.89
CA LEU A 230 5.94 14.13 5.45
C LEU A 230 6.78 12.93 4.98
N LEU A 231 6.25 11.71 5.12
CA LEU A 231 6.93 10.49 4.67
C LEU A 231 7.12 10.47 3.16
N GLY A 232 6.07 10.82 2.41
CA GLY A 232 6.08 10.83 0.94
C GLY A 232 7.14 11.78 0.38
N ARG A 233 7.16 13.04 0.83
CA ARG A 233 8.20 14.01 0.40
C ARG A 233 9.60 13.51 0.73
N PHE A 234 9.80 13.03 1.96
CA PHE A 234 11.12 12.61 2.42
C PHE A 234 11.68 11.43 1.61
N LEU A 235 10.86 10.42 1.33
CA LEU A 235 11.26 9.18 0.66
C LEU A 235 11.11 9.20 -0.87
N SER A 236 10.49 10.22 -1.44
CA SER A 236 10.25 10.31 -2.89
C SER A 236 11.54 10.36 -3.72
N GLY A 237 11.45 10.01 -4.99
CA GLY A 237 12.43 10.43 -6.01
C GLY A 237 13.65 9.53 -6.20
N GLY A 238 13.78 8.40 -5.48
CA GLY A 238 14.92 7.51 -5.69
C GLY A 238 14.80 6.14 -5.05
N PRO A 239 15.77 5.24 -5.32
CA PRO A 239 15.87 3.95 -4.67
C PRO A 239 16.01 4.09 -3.15
N LEU A 240 15.39 3.16 -2.43
CA LEU A 240 15.50 3.07 -0.97
C LEU A 240 16.24 1.77 -0.61
N ARG A 241 17.26 1.89 0.25
CA ARG A 241 17.80 0.75 0.99
C ARG A 241 17.04 0.63 2.31
N TRP A 242 16.88 -0.60 2.79
CA TRP A 242 16.15 -0.91 4.01
C TRP A 242 16.99 -1.76 4.95
N ALA A 243 16.86 -1.49 6.24
CA ALA A 243 17.38 -2.35 7.29
C ALA A 243 16.44 -2.34 8.49
N ARG A 244 16.46 -3.43 9.26
CA ARG A 244 15.84 -3.51 10.59
C ARG A 244 16.95 -3.48 11.64
N GLN A 245 16.79 -2.62 12.64
CA GLN A 245 17.72 -2.49 13.76
C GLN A 245 16.97 -2.66 15.07
N ARG A 246 17.64 -3.22 16.07
CA ARG A 246 17.14 -3.23 17.45
C ARG A 246 17.65 -2.00 18.19
N LEU A 247 16.74 -1.22 18.77
CA LEU A 247 17.04 -0.05 19.61
C LEU A 247 16.48 -0.31 21.02
N GLY A 248 17.31 -0.83 21.91
CA GLY A 248 16.85 -1.35 23.21
C GLY A 248 15.85 -2.48 23.01
N ASP A 249 14.63 -2.28 23.52
CA ASP A 249 13.54 -3.27 23.43
C ASP A 249 12.57 -3.04 22.26
N ALA A 250 12.89 -2.14 21.33
CA ALA A 250 12.05 -1.89 20.15
C ALA A 250 12.76 -2.15 18.83
N ASP A 251 11.97 -2.53 17.85
CA ASP A 251 12.43 -2.61 16.46
C ASP A 251 12.34 -1.25 15.80
N ALA A 252 13.41 -0.91 15.08
CA ALA A 252 13.53 0.27 14.26
C ALA A 252 13.61 -0.14 12.79
N THR A 253 12.87 0.57 11.95
CA THR A 253 13.00 0.48 10.49
C THR A 253 13.88 1.63 10.02
N VAL A 254 14.97 1.31 9.33
CA VAL A 254 15.89 2.28 8.74
C VAL A 254 15.69 2.27 7.22
N LEU A 255 15.34 3.42 6.65
CA LEU A 255 15.24 3.63 5.20
C LEU A 255 16.29 4.64 4.77
N VAL A 256 17.14 4.27 3.83
CA VAL A 256 18.20 5.13 3.29
C VAL A 256 17.86 5.44 1.84
N ARG A 257 17.58 6.71 1.53
CA ARG A 257 17.45 7.20 0.16
C ARG A 257 18.83 7.48 -0.40
N MET A 258 19.09 6.94 -1.59
CA MET A 258 20.31 7.22 -2.33
C MET A 258 20.08 8.40 -3.27
N GLY A 259 20.99 9.37 -3.25
CA GLY A 259 21.01 10.47 -4.18
C GLY A 259 21.50 10.05 -5.58
N PRO A 260 21.46 10.96 -6.56
CA PRO A 260 21.89 10.69 -7.94
C PRO A 260 23.35 10.27 -8.09
N ASP A 261 24.21 10.69 -7.15
CA ASP A 261 25.62 10.33 -7.08
C ASP A 261 25.88 8.98 -6.40
N GLY A 262 24.82 8.26 -6.02
CA GLY A 262 24.91 6.96 -5.37
C GLY A 262 25.26 7.02 -3.89
N ALA A 263 25.41 8.20 -3.29
CA ALA A 263 25.61 8.37 -1.85
C ALA A 263 24.28 8.68 -1.14
N ALA A 264 24.14 8.33 0.14
CA ALA A 264 22.90 8.60 0.87
C ALA A 264 22.69 10.11 1.03
N ASP A 265 21.48 10.58 0.73
CA ASP A 265 21.10 11.99 0.89
C ASP A 265 20.01 12.20 1.96
N ARG A 266 19.20 11.17 2.21
CA ARG A 266 18.17 11.18 3.25
C ARG A 266 18.12 9.83 3.95
N ILE A 267 18.00 9.84 5.27
CA ILE A 267 17.86 8.64 6.09
C ILE A 267 16.70 8.83 7.06
N LEU A 268 15.81 7.84 7.08
CA LEU A 268 14.66 7.80 7.97
C LEU A 268 14.85 6.63 8.94
N VAL A 269 14.79 6.92 10.24
CA VAL A 269 14.74 5.88 11.28
C VAL A 269 13.39 5.97 11.96
N ALA A 270 12.52 4.99 11.73
CA ALA A 270 11.23 4.90 12.38
C ALA A 270 11.25 3.86 13.48
N VAL A 271 10.87 4.26 14.69
CA VAL A 271 10.74 3.36 15.83
C VAL A 271 9.26 3.25 16.17
N VAL A 272 8.78 2.02 16.21
CA VAL A 272 7.40 1.69 16.56
C VAL A 272 7.45 0.79 17.79
N PRO A 273 7.35 1.35 19.01
CA PRO A 273 7.29 0.56 20.23
C PRO A 273 6.05 -0.34 20.24
N ASP A 274 6.12 -1.45 20.96
CA ASP A 274 4.90 -2.20 21.31
C ASP A 274 3.93 -1.31 22.10
N GLU A 275 2.65 -1.63 22.03
CA GLU A 275 1.61 -0.87 22.73
C GLU A 275 1.90 -0.80 24.25
N GLY A 276 1.86 0.41 24.80
CA GLY A 276 2.16 0.67 26.20
C GLY A 276 3.65 0.69 26.58
N LYS A 277 4.58 0.40 25.65
CA LYS A 277 6.02 0.46 25.91
C LYS A 277 6.61 1.81 25.54
N THR A 278 7.65 2.20 26.27
CA THR A 278 8.52 3.34 25.97
C THR A 278 9.89 2.84 25.53
N VAL A 279 10.56 3.62 24.69
CA VAL A 279 11.92 3.33 24.24
C VAL A 279 12.78 4.53 24.54
N SER A 280 13.94 4.29 25.15
CA SER A 280 14.89 5.34 25.52
C SER A 280 16.24 5.04 24.87
N PRO A 281 16.38 5.15 23.54
CA PRO A 281 17.69 5.02 22.94
C PRO A 281 18.48 6.28 23.29
N GLU A 282 19.56 6.15 24.06
CA GLU A 282 20.42 7.32 24.36
C GLU A 282 21.01 7.89 23.06
N VAL A 283 21.40 7.00 22.16
CA VAL A 283 22.08 7.33 20.91
C VAL A 283 21.63 6.38 19.81
N ILE A 284 21.42 6.93 18.61
CA ILE A 284 21.16 6.17 17.40
C ILE A 284 22.36 6.31 16.48
N HIS A 285 22.88 5.15 16.07
CA HIS A 285 23.92 5.06 15.07
C HIS A 285 23.33 4.66 13.73
N VAL A 286 23.62 5.45 12.70
CA VAL A 286 23.13 5.23 11.34
C VAL A 286 24.32 5.21 10.39
N GLU A 287 24.31 4.28 9.45
CA GLU A 287 25.33 4.18 8.41
C GLU A 287 24.88 4.99 7.18
N PRO A 288 25.56 6.11 6.84
CA PRO A 288 25.19 6.92 5.68
C PRO A 288 25.69 6.31 4.36
N GLY A 289 26.34 5.14 4.39
CA GLY A 289 26.96 4.51 3.23
C GLY A 289 28.21 5.25 2.74
N GLU A 290 28.76 4.77 1.63
CA GLU A 290 29.96 5.32 1.00
C GLU A 290 29.75 6.79 0.59
N GLY A 291 30.74 7.65 0.88
CA GLY A 291 30.69 9.10 0.63
C GLY A 291 29.71 9.89 1.52
N GLY A 292 28.85 9.22 2.30
CA GLY A 292 27.88 9.88 3.16
C GLY A 292 28.51 10.54 4.39
N ALA A 293 29.59 9.96 4.95
CA ALA A 293 30.27 10.49 6.14
C ALA A 293 30.96 11.84 5.93
N SER A 294 31.29 12.21 4.69
CA SER A 294 31.90 13.51 4.36
C SER A 294 30.88 14.64 4.18
N ARG A 295 29.57 14.33 4.20
CA ARG A 295 28.50 15.33 4.06
C ARG A 295 28.21 15.99 5.41
N ARG A 296 27.68 17.21 5.36
CA ARG A 296 27.04 17.83 6.52
C ARG A 296 25.61 17.34 6.62
N TRP A 297 25.17 17.05 7.84
CA TRP A 297 23.88 16.45 8.11
C TRP A 297 23.09 17.28 9.10
N SER A 298 21.79 17.38 8.85
CA SER A 298 20.81 17.90 9.79
C SER A 298 19.85 16.77 10.17
N ALA A 299 19.25 16.85 11.36
CA ALA A 299 18.24 15.89 11.73
C ALA A 299 17.09 16.50 12.53
N ARG A 300 15.91 15.91 12.37
CA ARG A 300 14.68 16.26 13.07
C ARG A 300 13.99 15.01 13.55
N ALA A 301 13.73 14.95 14.85
CA ALA A 301 12.91 13.90 15.45
C ALA A 301 11.44 14.37 15.49
N VAL A 302 10.53 13.51 15.07
CA VAL A 302 9.08 13.75 15.10
C VAL A 302 8.41 12.60 15.84
N ARG A 303 7.75 12.91 16.96
CA ARG A 303 6.94 11.96 17.72
C ARG A 303 5.49 12.03 17.26
N PHE A 304 4.91 10.88 16.98
CA PHE A 304 3.50 10.71 16.65
C PHE A 304 2.76 10.08 17.83
N SER A 305 1.52 10.51 18.06
CA SER A 305 0.68 9.99 19.12
C SER A 305 -0.73 9.75 18.59
N VAL A 306 -1.46 8.85 19.25
CA VAL A 306 -2.89 8.65 19.00
C VAL A 306 -3.76 9.68 19.73
N GLU A 307 -3.19 10.37 20.72
CA GLU A 307 -3.88 11.27 21.65
C GLU A 307 -3.56 12.74 21.40
N ARG A 308 -2.37 13.04 20.86
CA ARG A 308 -1.86 14.40 20.70
C ARG A 308 -1.31 14.61 19.29
N PRO A 309 -1.39 15.84 18.75
CA PRO A 309 -0.75 16.19 17.49
C PRO A 309 0.75 15.85 17.48
N PRO A 310 1.36 15.66 16.29
CA PRO A 310 2.78 15.41 16.17
C PRO A 310 3.61 16.52 16.84
N ALA A 311 4.69 16.12 17.51
CA ALA A 311 5.65 17.04 18.11
C ALA A 311 7.03 16.82 17.48
N SER A 312 7.67 17.90 17.04
CA SER A 312 8.99 17.83 16.41
C SER A 312 10.04 18.64 17.16
N ARG A 313 11.29 18.18 17.10
CA ARG A 313 12.47 18.94 17.54
C ARG A 313 13.64 18.66 16.59
N ASP A 314 14.47 19.66 16.38
CA ASP A 314 15.75 19.46 15.70
C ASP A 314 16.71 18.75 16.66
N VAL A 315 17.54 17.86 16.12
CA VAL A 315 18.53 17.09 16.88
C VAL A 315 19.90 17.20 16.22
N THR A 316 20.93 17.23 17.05
CA THR A 316 22.31 17.36 16.55
C THR A 316 22.74 16.05 15.90
N VAL A 317 23.47 16.12 14.79
CA VAL A 317 24.09 14.96 14.15
C VAL A 317 25.60 15.11 14.24
N ALA A 318 26.27 14.13 14.81
CA ALA A 318 27.72 14.02 14.78
C ALA A 318 28.15 12.91 13.82
N VAL A 319 29.28 13.09 13.14
CA VAL A 319 29.91 12.01 12.38
C VAL A 319 31.04 11.43 13.23
N GLN A 320 30.97 10.15 13.56
CA GLN A 320 31.98 9.45 14.37
C GLN A 320 32.28 8.09 13.74
N ASN A 321 33.56 7.82 13.47
CA ASN A 321 34.01 6.55 12.87
C ASN A 321 33.22 6.17 11.59
N GLY A 322 32.92 7.16 10.75
CA GLY A 322 32.15 6.97 9.51
C GLY A 322 30.64 6.75 9.69
N ARG A 323 30.11 6.81 10.91
CA ARG A 323 28.69 6.69 11.23
C ARG A 323 28.10 8.02 11.67
N LEU A 324 26.81 8.20 11.42
CA LEU A 324 26.04 9.29 12.00
C LEU A 324 25.60 8.88 13.41
N THR A 325 25.92 9.70 14.39
CA THR A 325 25.57 9.56 15.79
C THR A 325 24.56 10.64 16.14
N VAL A 326 23.35 10.22 16.49
CA VAL A 326 22.24 11.12 16.83
C VAL A 326 21.79 10.85 18.27
N PRO A 327 22.06 11.75 19.23
CA PRO A 327 21.53 11.63 20.57
C PRO A 327 20.01 11.81 20.56
N VAL A 328 19.30 10.98 21.31
CA VAL A 328 17.84 11.08 21.47
C VAL A 328 17.52 11.21 22.94
N ASP A 329 17.24 12.44 23.37
CA ASP A 329 17.02 12.69 24.79
C ASP A 329 15.66 12.18 25.26
N GLY A 330 15.69 11.27 26.24
CA GLY A 330 14.55 10.86 27.06
C GLY A 330 13.68 9.73 26.49
N PRO A 331 12.79 9.17 27.34
CA PRO A 331 11.87 8.12 26.94
C PRO A 331 10.85 8.62 25.91
N MET A 332 10.73 7.86 24.82
CA MET A 332 9.79 8.12 23.74
C MET A 332 8.70 7.05 23.76
N GLY A 333 7.47 7.45 24.08
CA GLY A 333 6.27 6.62 23.94
C GLY A 333 5.63 6.80 22.56
N GLY A 334 5.03 5.73 22.03
CA GLY A 334 4.36 5.73 20.73
C GLY A 334 5.33 5.78 19.53
N PRO A 335 4.80 5.75 18.29
CA PRO A 335 5.63 5.78 17.09
C PRO A 335 6.35 7.12 16.94
N TRP A 336 7.61 7.08 16.54
CA TRP A 336 8.36 8.29 16.21
C TRP A 336 9.34 8.03 15.09
N VAL A 337 9.74 9.12 14.42
CA VAL A 337 10.58 9.07 13.24
C VAL A 337 11.69 10.12 13.36
N LEU A 338 12.92 9.69 13.14
CA LEU A 338 14.08 10.56 12.95
C LEU A 338 14.32 10.72 11.45
N PHE A 339 14.25 11.96 10.99
CA PHE A 339 14.58 12.37 9.63
C PHE A 339 15.97 12.97 9.63
N VAL A 340 16.92 12.34 8.94
CA VAL A 340 18.32 12.78 8.80
C VAL A 340 18.56 13.14 7.35
N GLU A 341 18.97 14.37 7.06
CA GLU A 341 19.07 14.90 5.70
C GLU A 341 20.42 15.59 5.49
N ALA A 342 21.06 15.30 4.36
CA ALA A 342 22.31 15.94 3.96
C ALA A 342 22.05 17.39 3.53
N GLU A 343 22.93 18.32 3.91
CA GLU A 343 22.81 19.70 3.44
C GLU A 343 22.85 19.76 1.90
N GLY A 344 21.87 20.45 1.30
CA GLY A 344 21.76 20.60 -0.15
C GLY A 344 20.95 19.52 -0.87
N SER A 345 20.43 18.49 -0.18
CA SER A 345 19.57 17.45 -0.79
C SER A 345 18.12 17.87 -1.01
N ARG A 346 17.74 19.10 -0.65
CA ARG A 346 16.42 19.62 -0.97
C ARG A 346 16.32 19.74 -2.48
N ASP A 347 15.45 18.93 -3.06
CA ASP A 347 14.95 19.17 -4.40
C ASP A 347 14.42 20.62 -4.40
N ARG A 348 15.03 21.52 -5.17
CA ARG A 348 14.67 22.95 -5.28
C ARG A 348 13.28 23.16 -5.92
N LYS A 349 12.30 22.32 -5.63
CA LYS A 349 10.98 22.27 -6.29
C LYS A 349 9.78 22.32 -5.35
N ASP A 350 9.96 22.80 -4.13
CA ASP A 350 8.82 23.25 -3.31
C ASP A 350 8.75 24.79 -3.39
N GLY A 351 8.21 25.27 -4.52
CA GLY A 351 7.73 26.63 -4.73
C GLY A 351 6.22 26.63 -4.83
#